data_AF-A0A9D9LYY0-F1
#
_entry.id   AF-A0A9D9LYY0-F1
#
_cell.length_a   1.000
_cell.length_b   1.000
_cell.length_c   1.000
_cell.angle_alpha   90.00
_cell.angle_beta   90.00
_cell.angle_gamma   90.00
#
_symmetry.space_group_name_H-M   'P 1'
#
loop_
_entity.id
_entity.type
_entity.pdbx_description
1 polymer ?
#
loop_
_entity_poly.entity_id
_entity_poly.type
_entity_poly.pdbx_seq_one_letter_code
_entity_poly.pdbx_strand_id
1 'polypeptide(L)'
;LLARIPVERKGSIALCSNRSQNKPSIIKQCKSGCIKCGKCERTCKQGAIKLVDGIPVTDYTKCIACGECVAGCPTKVLFLLTE
;
A
#
# COMPACT_ATOMS: atom_id res chain seq x y z
N LEU A 1 7.22 -8.89 11.77
CA LEU A 1 6.78 -10.13 11.08
C LEU A 1 6.42 -9.79 9.64
N LEU A 2 7.26 -10.20 8.69
CA LEU A 2 6.96 -10.12 7.26
C LEU A 2 6.04 -11.29 6.91
N ALA A 3 4.92 -11.02 6.25
CA ALA A 3 4.00 -12.06 5.82
C ALA A 3 4.54 -12.75 4.56
N ARG A 4 4.48 -14.09 4.53
CA ARG A 4 4.76 -14.86 3.30
C ARG A 4 3.58 -14.69 2.34
N ILE A 5 3.88 -14.34 1.10
CA ILE A 5 2.89 -14.15 0.03
C ILE A 5 3.08 -15.28 -0.98
N PRO A 6 2.03 -16.03 -1.35
CA PRO A 6 2.11 -17.01 -2.41
C PRO A 6 2.39 -16.30 -3.74
N VAL A 7 3.24 -16.92 -4.56
CA VAL A 7 3.74 -16.36 -5.83
C VAL A 7 2.59 -16.03 -6.78
N GLU A 8 1.55 -16.88 -6.82
CA GLU A 8 0.38 -16.72 -7.69
C GLU A 8 -0.54 -15.54 -7.30
N ARG A 9 -0.27 -14.83 -6.19
CA ARG A 9 -1.12 -13.74 -5.73
C ARG A 9 -0.95 -12.51 -6.61
N LYS A 10 -2.04 -12.09 -7.25
CA LYS A 10 -2.12 -10.84 -8.01
C LYS A 10 -2.67 -9.71 -7.14
N GLY A 11 -2.15 -8.51 -7.32
CA GLY A 11 -2.66 -7.30 -6.68
C GLY A 11 -1.57 -6.41 -6.09
N SER A 12 -1.98 -5.33 -5.43
CA SER A 12 -1.04 -4.42 -4.77
C SER A 12 -0.74 -4.88 -3.35
N ILE A 13 0.51 -4.70 -2.92
CA ILE A 13 0.94 -4.96 -1.55
C ILE A 13 1.71 -3.76 -0.98
N ALA A 14 1.48 -3.44 0.28
CA ALA A 14 2.24 -2.41 0.98
C ALA A 14 3.55 -2.99 1.55
N LEU A 15 4.67 -2.36 1.24
CA LEU A 15 6.00 -2.74 1.72
C LEU A 15 6.36 -2.12 3.09
N CYS A 16 5.50 -1.26 3.64
CA CYS A 16 5.75 -0.56 4.89
C CYS A 16 5.17 -1.30 6.09
N SER A 17 6.03 -1.56 7.08
CA SER A 17 5.67 -2.13 8.38
C SER A 17 5.54 -1.08 9.49
N ASN A 18 5.91 0.18 9.24
CA ASN A 18 5.91 1.24 10.24
C ASN A 18 4.48 1.75 10.52
N ARG A 19 3.94 1.40 11.69
CA ARG A 19 2.59 1.82 12.13
C ARG A 19 2.55 3.16 12.87
N SER A 20 3.68 3.85 13.03
CA SER A 20 3.75 5.16 13.69
C SER A 20 2.74 6.15 13.11
N GLN A 21 2.06 6.93 13.95
CA GLN A 21 1.11 7.96 13.50
C GLN A 21 1.80 9.30 13.16
N ASN A 22 3.07 9.47 13.56
CA ASN A 22 3.83 10.70 13.38
C ASN A 22 4.40 10.81 11.96
N LYS A 23 3.62 11.41 11.05
CA LYS A 23 4.01 11.66 9.64
C LYS A 23 5.40 12.31 9.49
N PRO A 24 5.78 13.37 10.24
CA PRO A 24 7.09 13.99 10.09
C PRO A 24 8.24 13.03 10.43
N SER A 25 8.05 12.23 11.48
CA SER A 25 9.03 11.24 11.91
C SER A 25 9.21 10.11 10.88
N ILE A 26 8.13 9.72 10.18
CA ILE A 26 8.18 8.71 9.12
C ILE A 26 8.98 9.24 7.93
N ILE A 27 8.68 10.45 7.46
CA ILE A 27 9.38 11.06 6.32
C ILE A 27 10.87 11.24 6.63
N LYS A 28 11.20 11.63 7.86
CA LYS A 28 12.58 11.82 8.31
C LYS A 28 13.37 10.50 8.41
N GLN A 29 12.75 9.42 8.88
CA GLN A 29 13.43 8.13 9.10
C GLN A 29 13.37 7.18 7.89
N CYS A 30 12.31 7.24 7.10
CA CYS A 30 12.05 6.32 6.00
C CYS A 30 11.42 7.06 4.83
N LYS A 31 12.24 7.41 3.82
CA LYS A 31 11.78 8.10 2.60
C LYS A 31 10.69 7.32 1.85
N SER A 32 10.77 5.99 1.89
CA SER A 32 9.79 5.08 1.27
C SER A 32 8.65 4.67 2.21
N GLY A 33 8.51 5.31 3.37
CA GLY A 33 7.48 4.99 4.35
C GLY A 33 6.08 5.39 3.90
N CYS A 34 5.06 4.69 4.40
CA CYS A 34 3.68 5.13 4.21
C CYS A 34 3.40 6.37 5.07
N ILE A 35 3.06 7.49 4.44
CA ILE A 35 2.75 8.76 5.13
C ILE A 35 1.26 8.91 5.47
N LYS A 36 0.48 7.83 5.35
CA LYS A 36 -0.96 7.80 5.69
C LYS A 36 -1.76 8.91 4.98
N CYS A 37 -1.48 9.14 3.70
CA CYS A 37 -2.13 10.22 2.92
C CYS A 37 -3.50 9.83 2.34
N GLY A 38 -3.86 8.54 2.35
CA GLY A 38 -5.12 8.02 1.83
C GLY A 38 -5.26 8.07 0.30
N LYS A 39 -4.21 8.45 -0.44
CA LYS A 39 -4.30 8.60 -1.91
C LYS A 39 -4.56 7.26 -2.62
N CYS A 40 -3.94 6.17 -2.17
CA CYS A 40 -4.16 4.84 -2.74
C CYS A 40 -5.60 4.34 -2.60
N GLU A 41 -6.26 4.62 -1.47
CA GLU A 41 -7.68 4.32 -1.24
C GLU A 41 -8.57 5.13 -2.18
N ARG A 42 -8.35 6.44 -2.29
CA ARG A 42 -9.12 7.34 -3.19
C ARG A 42 -8.93 7.02 -4.67
N THR A 43 -7.74 6.58 -5.08
CA THR A 43 -7.44 6.26 -6.48
C THR A 43 -7.99 4.89 -6.90
N CYS A 44 -8.27 3.99 -5.96
CA CYS A 44 -8.75 2.65 -6.29
C CYS A 44 -10.22 2.65 -6.67
N LYS A 45 -10.52 2.58 -7.98
CA LYS A 45 -11.90 2.53 -8.51
C LYS A 45 -12.71 1.33 -8.03
N GLN A 46 -12.04 0.22 -7.73
CA GLN A 46 -12.66 -1.01 -7.21
C GLN A 46 -12.92 -0.95 -5.69
N GLY A 47 -12.44 0.09 -5.00
CA GLY A 47 -12.52 0.16 -3.53
C GLY A 47 -11.76 -0.99 -2.84
N ALA A 48 -10.74 -1.53 -3.49
CA ALA A 48 -9.98 -2.69 -3.03
C ALA A 48 -8.88 -2.32 -2.02
N ILE A 49 -8.62 -1.04 -1.73
CA ILE A 49 -7.58 -0.62 -0.78
C ILE A 49 -8.24 0.14 0.36
N LYS A 50 -7.87 -0.21 1.59
CA LYS A 50 -8.26 0.50 2.81
C LYS A 50 -7.06 0.80 3.69
N LEU A 51 -7.05 1.93 4.38
CA LEU A 51 -6.02 2.20 5.40
C LEU A 51 -6.42 1.56 6.75
N VAL A 52 -5.70 0.53 7.18
CA VAL A 52 -5.85 -0.11 8.50
C VAL A 52 -4.62 0.24 9.35
N ASP A 53 -4.81 0.86 10.51
CA ASP A 53 -3.73 1.43 11.34
C ASP A 53 -2.81 2.42 10.59
N GLY A 54 -3.30 2.98 9.50
CA GLY A 54 -2.55 3.84 8.60
C GLY A 54 -1.60 3.13 7.65
N ILE A 55 -1.66 1.81 7.54
CA ILE A 55 -1.02 1.06 6.46
C ILE A 55 -2.09 0.68 5.43
N PRO A 56 -1.83 0.87 4.12
CA PRO A 56 -2.74 0.40 3.09
C PRO A 56 -2.79 -1.13 3.07
N VAL A 57 -3.99 -1.66 3.25
CA VAL A 57 -4.31 -3.09 3.14
C VAL A 57 -5.17 -3.29 1.90
N THR A 58 -4.76 -4.25 1.07
CA THR A 58 -5.45 -4.58 -0.17
C THR A 58 -6.37 -5.77 0.04
N ASP A 59 -7.62 -5.62 -0.37
CA ASP A 59 -8.61 -6.67 -0.52
C ASP A 59 -8.39 -7.36 -1.88
N TYR A 60 -7.77 -8.54 -1.83
CA TYR A 60 -7.45 -9.32 -3.02
C TYR A 60 -8.67 -9.89 -3.74
N THR A 61 -9.85 -9.89 -3.12
CA THR A 61 -11.08 -10.35 -3.79
C THR A 61 -11.62 -9.32 -4.79
N LYS A 62 -11.27 -8.05 -4.59
CA LYS A 62 -11.70 -6.91 -5.44
C LYS A 62 -10.57 -6.35 -6.29
N CYS A 63 -9.32 -6.62 -5.92
CA CYS A 63 -8.17 -6.08 -6.61
C CYS A 63 -7.98 -6.74 -7.97
N ILE A 64 -8.16 -5.98 -9.04
CA ILE A 64 -7.90 -6.42 -10.42
C ILE A 64 -6.44 -6.22 -10.86
N ALA A 65 -5.54 -5.93 -9.93
CA ALA A 65 -4.12 -5.62 -10.20
C ALA A 65 -3.89 -4.49 -11.25
N CYS A 66 -4.75 -3.47 -11.30
CA CYS A 66 -4.65 -2.38 -12.29
C CYS A 66 -3.43 -1.45 -12.12
N GLY A 67 -2.76 -1.46 -10.96
CA GLY A 67 -1.56 -0.65 -10.71
C GLY A 67 -1.80 0.85 -10.44
N GLU A 68 -3.02 1.37 -10.60
CA GLU A 68 -3.31 2.81 -10.42
C GLU A 68 -2.90 3.33 -9.03
N CYS A 69 -3.10 2.51 -7.99
CA CYS A 69 -2.71 2.83 -6.62
C CYS A 69 -1.19 2.93 -6.42
N VAL A 70 -0.41 2.12 -7.15
CA VAL A 70 1.05 2.11 -7.10
C VAL A 70 1.58 3.36 -7.78
N ALA A 71 1.08 3.66 -8.98
CA ALA A 71 1.44 4.86 -9.73
C ALA A 71 1.06 6.16 -8.98
N GLY A 72 -0.09 6.16 -8.29
CA GLY A 72 -0.57 7.32 -7.55
C GLY A 72 0.19 7.59 -6.24
N CYS A 73 0.95 6.64 -5.71
CA CYS A 73 1.59 6.73 -4.41
C CYS A 73 2.85 7.63 -4.44
N PRO A 74 2.90 8.75 -3.70
CA PRO A 74 4.05 9.66 -3.74
C PRO A 74 5.33 9.05 -3.16
N THR A 75 5.20 8.14 -2.20
CA THR A 75 6.35 7.45 -1.56
C THR A 75 6.66 6.11 -2.19
N LYS A 76 5.90 5.68 -3.21
CA LYS A 76 6.05 4.39 -3.91
C LYS A 76 6.14 3.19 -2.96
N VAL A 77 5.39 3.24 -1.85
CA VAL A 77 5.41 2.21 -0.81
C VAL A 77 4.63 0.94 -1.19
N LEU A 78 3.83 1.02 -2.25
CA LEU A 78 3.06 -0.11 -2.76
C LEU A 78 3.85 -0.76 -3.89
N PHE A 79 3.82 -2.09 -3.93
CA PHE A 79 4.34 -2.89 -5.03
C PHE A 79 3.18 -3.61 -5.72
N LEU A 80 3.25 -3.74 -7.05
CA LEU A 80 2.26 -4.47 -7.82
C LEU A 80 2.79 -5.88 -8.12
N LEU A 81 2.02 -6.89 -7.73
CA LEU A 81 2.26 -8.27 -8.11
C LEU A 81 1.39 -8.59 -9.32
N THR A 82 2.03 -8.82 -10.47
CA THR A 82 1.37 -9.12 -11.74
C THR A 82 1.61 -10.55 -12.23
N GLU A 83 2.62 -11.25 -11.69
CA GLU A 83 3.12 -12.54 -12.20
C GLU A 83 3.64 -13.41 -11.05
#